data_AF-A0A159BI91-F1
#
_entry.id   AF-A0A159BI91-F1
#
_cell.length_a   1.000
_cell.length_b   1.000
_cell.length_c   1.000
_cell.angle_alpha   90.00
_cell.angle_beta   90.00
_cell.angle_gamma   90.00
#
_symmetry.space_group_name_H-M   'P 1'
#
loop_
_entity.id
_entity.type
_entity.pdbx_description
1 polymer ?
#
loop_
_entity_poly.entity_id
_entity_poly.type
_entity_poly.pdbx_seq_one_letter_code
_entity_poly.pdbx_strand_id
1 'polypeptide(L)' 'ACGLYHKMNGINRPLIKPQRRLSASRRVGLSCTNCHTTTTTLWRRNAEGEPVCNACGLYMKLHG' A
#
# COMPACT_ATOMS: atom_id res chain seq x y z
N ALA A 1 -14.93 16.84 -13.11
CA ALA A 1 -14.11 16.44 -14.29
C ALA A 1 -14.00 14.91 -14.48
N CYS A 2 -13.52 14.14 -13.50
CA CYS A 2 -13.40 12.67 -13.64
C CYS A 2 -14.75 11.94 -13.59
N GLY A 3 -15.64 12.33 -12.67
CA GLY A 3 -16.97 11.72 -12.55
C GLY A 3 -17.82 11.85 -13.81
N LEU A 4 -17.80 13.02 -14.47
CA LEU A 4 -18.49 13.24 -15.74
C LEU A 4 -17.91 12.37 -16.87
N TYR A 5 -16.58 12.28 -16.97
CA TYR A 5 -15.93 11.47 -18.00
C TYR A 5 -16.25 9.98 -17.85
N HIS A 6 -16.23 9.46 -16.61
CA HIS A 6 -16.58 8.07 -16.30
C HIS A 6 -18.06 7.79 -16.64
N LYS A 7 -18.96 8.71 -16.31
CA LYS A 7 -20.39 8.59 -16.65
C LYS A 7 -20.63 8.53 -18.17
N MET A 8 -19.86 9.28 -18.96
CA MET A 8 -20.04 9.34 -20.42
C MET A 8 -19.37 8.18 -21.17
N ASN A 9 -18.21 7.70 -20.70
CA ASN A 9 -17.38 6.74 -21.46
C ASN A 9 -17.27 5.36 -20.79
N GLY A 10 -17.82 5.16 -19.59
CA GLY A 10 -17.72 3.90 -18.84
C GLY A 10 -16.31 3.54 -18.36
N ILE A 11 -15.32 4.41 -18.60
CA ILE A 11 -13.91 4.19 -18.25
C ILE A 11 -13.34 5.35 -17.44
N ASN A 12 -12.35 5.05 -16.59
CA ASN A 12 -11.65 6.08 -15.84
C ASN A 12 -10.95 7.06 -16.79
N ARG A 13 -11.02 8.35 -16.48
CA ARG A 13 -10.41 9.39 -17.31
C ARG A 13 -8.90 9.14 -17.44
N PRO A 14 -8.36 8.96 -18.66
CA PRO A 14 -6.93 8.72 -18.85
C PRO A 14 -6.16 9.93 -18.34
N LEU A 15 -5.20 9.66 -17.45
CA LEU A 15 -4.32 10.68 -16.89
C LEU A 15 -3.12 10.84 -17.82
N ILE A 16 -2.89 12.06 -18.31
CA ILE A 16 -1.76 12.39 -19.20
C ILE A 16 -0.41 12.18 -18.47
N LYS A 17 -0.39 12.27 -17.14
CA LYS A 17 0.78 12.02 -16.29
C LYS A 17 0.46 10.95 -15.26
N PRO A 18 1.38 9.99 -15.02
CA PRO A 18 1.19 9.00 -13.96
C PRO A 18 1.08 9.72 -12.61
N GLN A 19 -0.02 9.47 -11.90
CA GLN A 19 -0.22 10.08 -10.59
C GLN A 19 0.74 9.41 -9.61
N ARG A 20 1.84 10.10 -9.27
CA ARG A 20 2.75 9.65 -8.21
C ARG A 20 1.97 9.61 -6.90
N ARG A 21 1.57 8.42 -6.47
CA ARG A 21 1.10 8.21 -5.10
C ARG A 21 2.32 8.27 -4.21
N LEU A 22 2.39 9.31 -3.38
CA LEU A 22 3.41 9.44 -2.34
C LEU A 22 3.26 8.23 -1.39
N SER A 23 4.24 7.32 -1.41
CA SER A 23 4.33 6.27 -0.40
C SER A 23 4.76 6.90 0.91
N ALA A 24 3.98 6.75 1.98
CA ALA A 24 4.35 7.15 3.34
C ALA A 24 5.46 6.25 3.96
N SER A 25 6.41 5.80 3.12
CA SER A 25 7.28 4.65 3.34
C SER A 25 8.48 4.92 4.25
N ARG A 26 8.60 6.07 4.91
CA ARG A 26 9.73 6.35 5.80
C ARG A 26 9.25 6.85 7.15
N ARG A 27 8.65 5.95 7.92
CA ARG A 27 8.61 6.07 9.38
C ARG A 27 10.02 5.73 9.87
N VAL A 28 10.82 6.72 10.23
CA VAL A 28 12.18 6.52 10.77
C VAL A 28 12.07 5.60 12.00
N GLY A 29 12.88 4.54 12.04
CA GLY A 29 12.92 3.58 13.15
C GLY A 29 11.89 2.45 13.11
N LEU A 30 11.05 2.35 12.08
CA LEU A 30 10.10 1.23 11.94
C LEU A 30 10.68 0.13 11.04
N SER A 31 10.80 -1.09 11.57
CA SER A 31 11.23 -2.29 10.85
C SER A 31 10.18 -3.39 10.96
N CYS A 32 10.08 -4.22 9.92
CA CYS A 32 9.23 -5.39 9.96
C CYS A 32 9.81 -6.45 10.89
N THR A 33 9.03 -7.02 11.80
CA THR A 33 9.52 -8.10 12.70
C THR A 33 9.88 -9.39 11.94
N ASN A 34 9.17 -9.69 10.85
CA ASN A 34 9.45 -10.90 10.06
C ASN A 34 10.66 -10.82 9.11
N CYS A 35 10.88 -9.69 8.42
CA CYS A 35 11.90 -9.58 7.38
C CYS A 35 12.83 -8.37 7.52
N HIS A 36 12.70 -7.60 8.59
CA HIS A 36 13.54 -6.45 8.94
C HIS A 36 13.57 -5.30 7.92
N THR A 37 12.73 -5.33 6.87
CA THR A 37 12.63 -4.18 5.94
C THR A 37 12.17 -2.93 6.69
N THR A 38 12.77 -1.80 6.36
CA THR A 38 12.36 -0.46 6.82
C THR A 38 11.54 0.28 5.77
N THR A 39 11.38 -0.32 4.59
CA THR A 39 10.64 0.23 3.46
C THR A 39 9.46 -0.66 3.11
N THR A 40 8.26 -0.08 3.06
CA THR A 40 7.03 -0.77 2.69
C THR A 40 6.00 0.24 2.21
N THR A 41 5.11 -0.20 1.31
CA THR A 41 4.00 0.62 0.82
C THR A 41 2.90 0.82 1.86
N LEU A 42 2.76 -0.13 2.80
CA LEU A 42 1.84 -0.09 3.92
C LEU A 42 2.44 -0.86 5.10
N TRP A 43 2.39 -0.27 6.28
CA TRP A 43 2.69 -0.97 7.52
C TRP A 43 1.41 -1.67 8.02
N ARG A 44 1.54 -2.95 8.33
CA ARG A 44 0.48 -3.79 8.91
C ARG A 44 0.85 -4.14 10.34
N ARG A 45 -0.08 -4.76 11.07
CA ARG A 45 0.16 -5.37 12.38
C ARG A 45 -0.15 -6.86 12.32
N ASN A 46 0.67 -7.68 12.97
CA ASN A 46 0.36 -9.11 13.18
C ASN A 46 -0.69 -9.28 14.32
N ALA A 47 -1.00 -10.53 14.68
CA ALA A 47 -1.96 -10.84 15.76
C ALA A 47 -1.50 -10.31 17.13
N GLU A 48 -0.20 -10.23 17.35
CA GLU A 48 0.44 -9.70 18.57
C GLU A 48 0.54 -8.16 18.57
N GLY A 49 0.13 -7.51 17.48
CA GLY A 49 0.15 -6.05 17.33
C GLY A 49 1.49 -5.48 16.86
N GLU A 50 2.48 -6.33 16.56
CA GLU A 50 3.81 -5.94 16.10
C GLU A 50 3.82 -5.45 14.65
N PRO A 51 4.73 -4.52 14.30
CA PRO A 51 4.81 -3.97 12.95
C PRO A 51 5.35 -4.99 11.94
N VAL A 52 4.59 -5.22 10.87
CA VAL A 52 5.03 -6.04 9.73
C VAL A 52 4.87 -5.27 8.41
N CYS A 53 5.72 -5.58 7.44
CA CYS A 53 5.60 -4.99 6.11
C CYS A 53 4.35 -5.51 5.38
N ASN A 54 3.97 -4.85 4.29
CA ASN A 54 2.79 -5.22 3.54
C ASN A 54 2.88 -6.65 3.01
N ALA A 55 4.05 -7.06 2.51
CA ALA A 55 4.28 -8.40 1.98
C ALA A 55 4.15 -9.47 3.07
N CYS A 56 4.83 -9.32 4.22
CA CYS A 56 4.77 -10.29 5.31
C CYS A 56 3.36 -10.44 5.89
N GLY A 57 2.65 -9.31 6.12
CA GLY A 57 1.29 -9.38 6.64
C GLY A 57 0.29 -10.00 5.67
N LEU A 58 0.46 -9.78 4.35
CA LEU A 58 -0.38 -10.43 3.34
C LEU A 58 -0.06 -11.92 3.22
N TYR A 59 1.22 -12.29 3.23
CA TYR A 59 1.63 -13.69 3.17
C TYR A 59 1.03 -14.50 4.31
N MET A 60 1.14 -13.98 5.54
CA MET A 60 0.60 -14.63 6.75
C MET A 60 -0.93 -14.73 6.71
N LYS A 61 -1.64 -13.74 6.15
CA LYS A 61 -3.10 -13.81 6.01
C LYS A 61 -3.58 -14.81 4.96
N LEU A 62 -2.76 -15.09 3.95
CA LEU A 62 -3.13 -15.96 2.82
C LEU A 62 -2.69 -17.42 3.03
N HIS A 63 -1.63 -17.66 3.80
CA HIS A 63 -1.00 -18.97 3.94
C HIS A 63 -0.80 -19.42 5.40
N GLY A 64 -1.15 -18.59 6.38
CA GLY A 64 -1.17 -18.92 7.81
C GLY A 64 -2.58 -19.12 8.30
#